data_AF-A0A0X8JIJ6-F1
#
_entry.id   AF-A0A0X8JIJ6-F1
#
_cell.length_a   1.000
_cell.length_b   1.000
_cell.length_c   1.000
_cell.angle_alpha   90.00
_cell.angle_beta   90.00
_cell.angle_gamma   90.00
#
_symmetry.space_group_name_H-M   'P 1'
#
loop_
_entity.id
_entity.type
_entity.pdbx_description
1 polymer ?
#
loop_
_entity_poly.entity_id
_entity_poly.type
_entity_poly.pdbx_seq_one_letter_code
_entity_poly.pdbx_strand_id
1 'polypeptide(L)'
;MTPEEQAYLAGLDTDPLTMLRENLKMLKLRELRIMQRIQRAREAEALAGQPTGEQDSEGNQRRHPALMVRGGTQTRVNTTQNSGTTVTTSSESYAEHIAGWEKGLSDVQDQIRRTLDSIARIEADQGGGEQGIEVILNMGGLGGGKCLEKSTAN
;
A
#
# COMPACT_ATOMS: atom_id res chain seq x y z
N MET A 1 39.17 14.01 -10.49
CA MET A 1 38.10 14.73 -9.78
C MET A 1 38.19 16.18 -10.20
N THR A 2 37.18 16.69 -10.89
CA THR A 2 37.15 18.05 -11.43
C THR A 2 36.74 19.05 -10.35
N PRO A 3 37.12 20.33 -10.47
CA PRO A 3 36.68 21.37 -9.53
C PRO A 3 35.16 21.55 -9.50
N GLU A 4 34.46 21.25 -10.59
CA GLU A 4 32.98 21.24 -10.64
C GLU A 4 32.39 20.09 -9.81
N GLU A 5 33.01 18.89 -9.85
CA GLU A 5 32.60 17.75 -9.01
C GLU A 5 32.78 18.05 -7.51
N GLN A 6 33.85 18.77 -7.14
CA GLN A 6 34.08 19.19 -5.76
C GLN A 6 33.07 20.25 -5.30
N ALA A 7 32.73 21.22 -6.14
CA ALA A 7 31.71 22.22 -5.83
C ALA A 7 30.32 21.59 -5.70
N TYR A 8 29.99 20.61 -6.56
CA TYR A 8 28.74 19.86 -6.48
C TYR A 8 28.66 19.03 -5.20
N LEU A 9 29.73 18.32 -4.83
CA LEU A 9 29.79 17.54 -3.59
C LEU A 9 29.78 18.42 -2.34
N ALA A 10 30.45 19.58 -2.37
CA ALA A 10 30.41 20.56 -1.29
C ALA A 10 29.05 21.25 -1.15
N GLY A 11 28.29 21.37 -2.25
CA GLY A 11 26.91 21.86 -2.25
C GLY A 11 25.87 20.80 -1.82
N LEU A 12 26.26 19.52 -1.77
CA LEU A 12 25.44 18.41 -1.30
C LEU A 12 25.49 18.33 0.23
N ASP A 13 25.11 19.41 0.92
CA ASP A 13 24.93 19.42 2.36
C ASP A 13 23.59 18.75 2.71
N THR A 14 23.53 17.43 2.52
CA THR A 14 22.39 16.62 2.96
C THR A 14 22.83 15.92 4.23
N ASP A 15 22.44 16.47 5.37
CA ASP A 15 22.67 15.83 6.66
C ASP A 15 22.14 14.39 6.59
N PRO A 16 23.00 13.36 6.74
CA PRO A 16 22.59 11.96 6.61
C PRO A 16 21.45 11.61 7.58
N LEU A 17 21.36 12.30 8.71
CA LEU A 17 20.28 12.13 9.68
C LEU A 17 18.94 12.60 9.13
N THR A 18 18.89 13.77 8.48
CA THR A 18 17.67 14.26 7.82
C THR A 18 17.19 13.31 6.72
N MET A 19 18.12 12.77 5.92
CA MET A 19 17.79 11.82 4.87
C MET A 19 17.20 10.51 5.42
N LEU A 20 17.78 9.98 6.51
CA LEU A 20 17.25 8.78 7.17
C LEU A 20 15.88 9.02 7.81
N ARG A 21 15.65 10.20 8.39
CA ARG A 21 14.34 10.58 8.95
C ARG A 21 13.27 10.70 7.87
N GLU A 22 13.59 11.29 6.71
CA GLU A 22 12.66 11.32 5.57
C GLU A 22 12.39 9.93 5.00
N ASN A 23 13.42 9.07 4.90
CA ASN A 23 13.26 7.68 4.49
C ASN A 23 12.34 6.92 5.47
N LEU A 24 12.50 7.12 6.78
CA LEU A 24 11.63 6.52 7.80
C LEU A 24 10.16 6.92 7.62
N LYS A 25 9.87 8.20 7.33
CA LYS A 25 8.50 8.66 7.03
C LYS A 25 7.92 7.93 5.81
N MET A 26 8.71 7.79 4.75
CA MET A 26 8.29 7.08 3.54
C MET A 26 8.05 5.60 3.78
N LEU A 27 8.89 4.94 4.59
CA LEU A 27 8.71 3.55 4.99
C LEU A 27 7.45 3.37 5.84
N LYS A 28 7.18 4.29 6.78
CA LYS A 28 5.94 4.28 7.59
C LYS A 28 4.69 4.46 6.75
N LEU A 29 4.72 5.35 5.76
CA LEU A 29 3.63 5.49 4.80
C LEU A 29 3.42 4.20 3.99
N ARG A 30 4.51 3.54 3.57
CA ARG A 30 4.45 2.27 2.85
C ARG A 30 3.86 1.16 3.72
N GLU A 31 4.26 1.06 4.99
CA GLU A 31 3.69 0.15 5.99
C GLU A 31 2.15 0.31 6.06
N LEU A 32 1.68 1.53 6.27
CA LEU A 32 0.24 1.85 6.33
C LEU A 32 -0.51 1.45 5.05
N ARG A 33 0.06 1.73 3.88
CA ARG A 33 -0.56 1.37 2.59
C ARG A 33 -0.68 -0.13 2.40
N ILE A 34 0.32 -0.91 2.84
CA ILE A 34 0.27 -2.37 2.77
C ILE A 34 -0.81 -2.90 3.71
N MET A 35 -0.88 -2.39 4.94
CA MET A 35 -1.93 -2.77 5.89
C MET A 35 -3.34 -2.48 5.36
N GLN A 36 -3.56 -1.30 4.77
CA GLN A 36 -4.85 -0.95 4.15
C GLN A 36 -5.22 -1.88 3.00
N ARG A 37 -4.24 -2.31 2.20
CA ARG A 37 -4.47 -3.28 1.12
C ARG A 37 -4.88 -4.63 1.68
N ILE A 38 -4.16 -5.15 2.67
CA ILE A 38 -4.50 -6.41 3.36
C ILE A 38 -5.94 -6.36 3.89
N GLN A 39 -6.30 -5.27 4.58
CA GLN A 39 -7.64 -5.10 5.13
C GLN A 39 -8.72 -5.14 4.03
N ARG A 40 -8.52 -4.40 2.93
CA ARG A 40 -9.45 -4.41 1.80
C ARG A 40 -9.56 -5.78 1.12
N ALA A 41 -8.47 -6.52 1.00
CA ALA A 41 -8.52 -7.88 0.44
C ALA A 41 -9.28 -8.85 1.36
N ARG A 42 -9.10 -8.76 2.68
CA ARG A 42 -9.86 -9.58 3.63
C ARG A 42 -11.35 -9.24 3.62
N GLU A 43 -11.71 -7.96 3.53
CA GLU A 43 -13.10 -7.53 3.37
C GLU A 43 -13.71 -8.04 2.05
N ALA A 44 -12.95 -7.94 0.94
CA ALA A 44 -13.39 -8.45 -0.36
C ALA A 44 -13.54 -9.97 -0.35
N GLU A 45 -12.63 -10.69 0.31
CA GLU A 45 -12.72 -12.14 0.52
C GLU A 45 -13.96 -12.52 1.34
N ALA A 46 -14.26 -11.80 2.42
CA ALA A 46 -15.46 -12.05 3.23
C ALA A 46 -16.77 -11.79 2.47
N LEU A 47 -16.76 -10.85 1.54
CA LEU A 47 -17.90 -10.52 0.69
C LEU A 47 -18.01 -11.44 -0.54
N ALA A 48 -16.97 -12.20 -0.88
CA ALA A 48 -16.93 -13.04 -2.06
C ALA A 48 -18.15 -13.96 -2.16
N GLY A 49 -18.80 -13.98 -3.33
CA GLY A 49 -19.99 -14.80 -3.58
C GLY A 49 -21.29 -14.28 -2.97
N GLN A 50 -21.26 -13.23 -2.13
CA GLN A 50 -22.46 -12.54 -1.66
C GLN A 50 -23.11 -11.73 -2.80
N PRO A 51 -24.43 -11.55 -2.79
CA PRO A 51 -25.11 -10.73 -3.79
C PRO A 51 -24.74 -9.25 -3.62
N THR A 52 -24.43 -8.57 -4.72
CA THR A 52 -24.09 -7.14 -4.71
C THR A 52 -25.32 -6.24 -4.61
N GLY A 53 -26.52 -6.80 -4.80
CA GLY A 53 -27.77 -6.05 -4.95
C GLY A 53 -28.02 -5.52 -6.35
N GLU A 54 -27.08 -5.71 -7.29
CA GLU A 54 -27.25 -5.39 -8.71
C GLU A 54 -27.70 -6.62 -9.50
N GLN A 55 -28.46 -6.41 -10.58
CA GLN A 55 -28.77 -7.44 -11.56
C GLN A 55 -27.87 -7.29 -12.79
N ASP A 56 -27.52 -8.40 -13.43
CA ASP A 56 -26.88 -8.39 -14.73
C ASP A 56 -27.90 -8.18 -15.85
N SER A 57 -27.42 -8.10 -17.10
CA SER A 57 -28.25 -7.94 -18.29
C SER A 57 -29.21 -9.11 -18.55
N GLU A 58 -29.02 -10.24 -17.87
CA GLU A 58 -29.85 -11.44 -17.96
C GLU A 58 -30.87 -11.52 -16.80
N GLY A 59 -30.88 -10.52 -15.91
CA GLY A 59 -31.77 -10.44 -14.75
C GLY A 59 -31.31 -11.29 -13.56
N ASN A 60 -30.13 -11.91 -13.63
CA ASN A 60 -29.56 -12.66 -12.51
C ASN A 60 -28.89 -11.72 -11.53
N GLN A 61 -28.89 -12.08 -10.25
CA GLN A 61 -28.27 -11.27 -9.21
C GLN A 61 -26.74 -11.37 -9.31
N ARG A 62 -26.08 -10.22 -9.52
CA ARG A 62 -24.62 -10.12 -9.55
C ARG A 62 -24.06 -10.44 -8.17
N ARG A 63 -22.90 -11.09 -8.16
CA ARG A 63 -22.20 -11.51 -6.95
C ARG A 63 -20.82 -10.86 -6.88
N HIS A 64 -20.35 -10.61 -5.66
CA HIS A 64 -18.99 -10.16 -5.44
C HIS A 64 -17.99 -11.20 -5.98
N PRO A 65 -16.93 -10.78 -6.68
CA PRO A 65 -15.96 -11.70 -7.27
C PRO A 65 -15.23 -12.50 -6.19
N ALA A 66 -15.00 -13.79 -6.46
CA ALA A 66 -14.31 -14.69 -5.54
C ALA A 66 -12.78 -14.72 -5.72
N LEU A 67 -12.28 -14.13 -6.80
CA LEU A 67 -10.87 -14.05 -7.13
C LEU A 67 -10.47 -12.59 -7.36
N MET A 68 -9.24 -12.25 -7.00
CA MET A 68 -8.69 -10.93 -7.25
C MET A 68 -8.00 -10.91 -8.62
N VAL A 69 -8.37 -9.95 -9.48
CA VAL A 69 -7.73 -9.75 -10.78
C VAL A 69 -6.40 -9.03 -10.59
N ARG A 70 -5.30 -9.72 -10.89
CA ARG A 70 -3.92 -9.25 -10.85
C ARG A 70 -3.55 -8.56 -12.16
N GLY A 71 -4.16 -7.40 -12.40
CA GLY A 71 -3.92 -6.59 -13.59
C GLY A 71 -4.28 -7.28 -14.91
N GLY A 72 -4.31 -6.51 -15.98
CA GLY A 72 -4.56 -7.03 -17.32
C GLY A 72 -3.59 -6.41 -18.31
N THR A 73 -2.98 -7.22 -19.16
CA THR A 73 -2.33 -6.73 -20.37
C THR A 73 -3.37 -6.67 -21.47
N GLN A 74 -3.68 -5.45 -21.92
CA GLN A 74 -4.53 -5.22 -23.07
C GLN A 74 -3.64 -5.12 -24.30
N THR A 75 -3.75 -6.10 -25.20
CA THR A 75 -3.08 -6.07 -26.50
C THR A 75 -4.13 -5.81 -27.57
N ARG A 76 -4.01 -4.66 -28.24
CA ARG A 76 -4.85 -4.32 -29.39
C ARG A 76 -4.22 -4.91 -30.64
N VAL A 77 -4.90 -5.84 -31.28
CA VAL A 77 -4.50 -6.40 -32.58
C VAL A 77 -5.27 -5.65 -33.66
N ASN A 78 -4.57 -4.80 -34.41
CA ASN A 78 -5.10 -4.21 -35.64
C ASN A 78 -4.62 -5.06 -36.82
N THR A 79 -5.52 -5.81 -37.45
CA THR A 79 -5.28 -6.41 -38.77
C THR A 79 -6.29 -5.84 -39.75
N THR A 80 -5.89 -5.63 -41.00
CA THR A 80 -6.57 -4.85 -42.05
C THR A 80 -8.04 -5.24 -42.32
N GLN A 81 -8.52 -6.37 -41.79
CA GLN A 81 -9.92 -6.80 -41.88
C GLN A 81 -10.57 -7.25 -40.56
N ASN A 82 -9.85 -7.25 -39.43
CA ASN A 82 -10.42 -7.58 -38.10
C ASN A 82 -9.64 -6.83 -37.00
N SER A 83 -10.34 -5.99 -36.24
CA SER A 83 -9.80 -5.33 -35.04
C SER A 83 -10.23 -6.12 -33.81
N GLY A 84 -9.31 -6.87 -33.22
CA GLY A 84 -9.53 -7.62 -31.98
C GLY A 84 -8.81 -6.96 -30.80
N THR A 85 -9.48 -6.86 -29.65
CA THR A 85 -8.82 -6.50 -28.38
C THR A 85 -8.76 -7.74 -27.52
N THR A 86 -7.55 -8.24 -27.24
CA THR A 86 -7.35 -9.34 -26.30
C THR A 86 -6.88 -8.76 -24.98
N VAL A 87 -7.65 -8.99 -23.91
CA VAL A 87 -7.28 -8.62 -22.54
C VAL A 87 -6.95 -9.91 -21.82
N THR A 88 -5.68 -10.10 -21.47
CA THR A 88 -5.27 -11.23 -20.64
C THR A 88 -5.21 -10.76 -19.19
N THR A 89 -6.11 -11.27 -18.36
CA THR A 89 -6.10 -11.03 -16.91
C THR A 89 -5.58 -12.26 -16.18
N SER A 90 -4.64 -12.04 -15.25
CA SER A 90 -4.23 -13.06 -14.28
C SER A 90 -5.19 -12.96 -13.10
N SER A 91 -5.83 -14.04 -12.67
CA SER A 91 -6.70 -14.04 -11.47
C SER A 91 -6.12 -15.01 -10.44
N GLU A 92 -5.90 -14.52 -9.23
CA GLU A 92 -5.34 -15.29 -8.10
C GLU A 92 -6.32 -15.26 -6.93
N SER A 93 -6.16 -16.21 -5.99
CA SER A 93 -6.98 -16.23 -4.79
C SER A 93 -6.65 -15.03 -3.88
N TYR A 94 -7.64 -14.54 -3.11
CA TYR A 94 -7.39 -13.49 -2.12
C TYR A 94 -6.34 -13.93 -1.08
N ALA A 95 -6.35 -15.21 -0.69
CA ALA A 95 -5.40 -15.78 0.27
C ALA A 95 -3.93 -15.65 -0.18
N GLU A 96 -3.60 -15.98 -1.42
CA GLU A 96 -2.24 -15.84 -1.96
C GLU A 96 -1.80 -14.37 -1.99
N HIS A 97 -2.72 -13.48 -2.35
CA HIS A 97 -2.46 -12.04 -2.41
C HIS A 97 -2.22 -11.44 -1.01
N ILE A 98 -3.01 -11.83 -0.02
CA ILE A 98 -2.84 -11.43 1.38
C ILE A 98 -1.48 -11.90 1.88
N ALA A 99 -1.11 -13.16 1.66
CA ALA A 99 0.18 -13.72 2.06
C ALA A 99 1.37 -12.95 1.43
N GLY A 100 1.27 -12.58 0.16
CA GLY A 100 2.29 -11.76 -0.52
C GLY A 100 2.44 -10.37 0.10
N TRP A 101 1.34 -9.73 0.48
CA TRP A 101 1.37 -8.43 1.16
C TRP A 101 1.84 -8.53 2.61
N GLU A 102 1.50 -9.59 3.34
CA GLU A 102 2.01 -9.85 4.69
C GLU A 102 3.53 -10.02 4.69
N LYS A 103 4.07 -10.78 3.73
CA LYS A 103 5.53 -10.87 3.54
C LYS A 103 6.15 -9.49 3.25
N GLY A 104 5.55 -8.74 2.33
CA GLY A 104 6.02 -7.38 2.01
C GLY A 104 5.92 -6.41 3.19
N LEU A 105 4.95 -6.60 4.09
CA LEU A 105 4.82 -5.84 5.33
C LEU A 105 6.00 -6.15 6.28
N SER A 106 6.34 -7.43 6.45
CA SER A 106 7.49 -7.85 7.24
C SER A 106 8.80 -7.25 6.70
N ASP A 107 9.01 -7.28 5.38
CA ASP A 107 10.21 -6.69 4.76
C ASP A 107 10.32 -5.18 5.04
N VAL A 108 9.20 -4.45 4.98
CA VAL A 108 9.15 -3.01 5.28
C VAL A 108 9.41 -2.76 6.77
N GLN A 109 8.87 -3.58 7.66
CA GLN A 109 9.14 -3.48 9.10
C GLN A 109 10.62 -3.71 9.42
N ASP A 110 11.27 -4.65 8.73
CA ASP A 110 12.72 -4.88 8.86
C ASP A 110 13.56 -3.73 8.30
N GLN A 111 13.09 -3.07 7.24
CA GLN A 111 13.73 -1.84 6.73
C GLN A 111 13.59 -0.69 7.74
N ILE A 112 12.44 -0.55 8.38
CA ILE A 112 12.19 0.45 9.43
C ILE A 112 13.15 0.23 10.61
N ARG A 113 13.26 -0.99 11.12
CA ARG A 113 14.18 -1.34 12.21
C ARG A 113 15.62 -0.96 11.88
N ARG A 114 16.12 -1.36 10.71
CA ARG A 114 17.48 -1.02 10.24
C ARG A 114 17.72 0.47 10.07
N THR A 115 16.71 1.22 9.63
CA THR A 115 16.78 2.68 9.48
C THR A 115 16.86 3.35 10.84
N LEU A 116 16.05 2.89 11.81
CA LEU A 116 16.11 3.36 13.20
C LEU A 116 17.46 3.06 13.85
N ASP A 117 18.01 1.86 13.65
CA ASP A 117 19.33 1.50 14.17
C ASP A 117 20.43 2.38 13.57
N SER A 118 20.33 2.73 12.29
CA SER A 118 21.27 3.66 11.63
C SER A 118 21.17 5.08 12.19
N ILE A 119 19.97 5.56 12.47
CA ILE A 119 19.72 6.86 13.12
C ILE A 119 20.37 6.86 14.51
N ALA A 120 20.09 5.85 15.34
CA ALA A 120 20.62 5.76 16.69
C ALA A 120 22.15 5.72 16.73
N ARG A 121 22.80 5.04 15.78
CA ARG A 121 24.26 5.02 15.65
C ARG A 121 24.83 6.41 15.34
N ILE A 122 24.24 7.12 14.37
CA ILE A 122 24.69 8.46 13.99
C ILE A 122 24.47 9.45 15.13
N GLU A 123 23.34 9.37 15.83
CA GLU A 123 23.04 10.23 16.99
C GLU A 123 23.98 9.92 18.19
N ALA A 124 24.41 8.67 18.36
CA ALA A 124 25.41 8.30 19.36
C ALA A 124 26.81 8.83 19.00
N ASP A 125 27.22 8.73 17.73
CA ASP A 125 28.51 9.23 17.24
C ASP A 125 28.61 10.76 17.28
N GLN A 126 27.47 11.47 17.18
CA GLN A 126 27.40 12.94 17.28
C GLN A 126 27.39 13.49 18.72
N GLY A 127 27.44 12.63 19.74
CA GLY A 127 27.46 13.06 21.13
C GLY A 127 26.09 13.52 21.65
N GLY A 128 25.15 12.58 21.75
CA GLY A 128 24.07 12.56 22.75
C GLY A 128 23.28 13.86 22.94
N GLY A 129 22.40 14.19 22.00
CA GLY A 129 21.29 15.11 22.24
C GLY A 129 19.99 14.32 22.41
N GLU A 130 19.46 14.28 23.62
CA GLU A 130 18.12 13.76 23.93
C GLU A 130 17.06 14.40 23.03
N GLN A 131 16.71 13.75 21.93
CA GLN A 131 15.41 13.91 21.29
C GLN A 131 14.85 12.52 21.08
N GLY A 132 14.29 11.97 22.17
CA GLY A 132 13.43 10.81 22.07
C GLY A 132 12.37 11.08 21.03
N ILE A 133 12.43 10.38 19.90
CA ILE A 133 11.44 10.47 18.83
C ILE A 133 10.15 9.93 19.41
N GLU A 134 9.29 10.82 19.91
CA GLU A 134 7.92 10.48 20.27
C GLU A 134 7.17 10.23 18.96
N VAL A 135 7.10 8.96 18.55
CA VAL A 135 6.23 8.52 17.45
C VAL A 135 4.79 8.55 17.98
N ILE A 136 4.17 9.73 17.98
CA ILE A 136 2.73 9.87 18.22
C ILE A 136 2.01 9.29 17.01
N LEU A 137 1.61 8.02 17.12
CA LEU A 137 0.62 7.41 16.23
C LEU A 137 -0.73 8.06 16.55
N ASN A 138 -1.06 9.16 15.88
CA ASN A 138 -2.44 9.66 15.85
C ASN A 138 -3.29 8.68 15.03
N MET A 139 -3.71 7.60 15.69
CA MET A 139 -4.76 6.71 15.22
C MET A 139 -6.09 7.43 15.43
N GLY A 140 -6.33 8.46 14.61
CA GLY A 140 -7.61 9.15 14.56
C GLY A 140 -8.72 8.12 14.38
N GLY A 141 -9.52 7.97 15.43
CA GLY A 141 -10.61 7.02 15.52
C GLY A 141 -11.57 7.16 14.34
N LEU A 142 -11.45 6.25 13.38
CA LEU A 142 -12.56 5.81 12.53
C LEU A 142 -13.45 4.88 13.38
N GLY A 143 -14.11 5.46 14.37
CA GLY A 143 -15.07 4.80 15.23
C GLY A 143 -16.37 5.58 15.20
N GLY A 144 -17.31 5.14 14.36
CA GLY A 144 -18.61 5.80 14.25
C GLY A 144 -19.43 5.31 13.07
N GLY A 145 -19.55 4.00 12.90
CA GLY A 145 -20.60 3.43 12.06
C GLY A 145 -21.96 3.88 12.59
N LYS A 146 -22.60 4.82 11.90
CA LYS A 146 -24.03 5.06 12.09
C LYS A 146 -24.74 3.92 11.36
N CYS A 147 -25.18 2.94 12.15
CA CYS A 147 -26.14 1.95 11.74
C CYS A 147 -27.36 2.66 11.11
N LEU A 148 -27.64 2.33 9.86
CA LEU A 148 -28.94 2.55 9.25
C LEU A 148 -29.94 1.68 10.02
N GLU A 149 -30.72 2.28 10.93
CA GLU A 149 -32.02 1.69 11.29
C GLU A 149 -33.06 2.22 10.31
N LYS A 150 -33.49 1.35 9.40
CA LYS A 150 -34.78 1.48 8.73
C LYS A 150 -35.85 1.18 9.79
N SER A 151 -36.66 2.18 10.15
CA SER A 151 -37.93 1.95 10.84
C SER A 151 -39.07 2.32 9.89
N THR A 152 -39.66 1.28 9.31
CA THR A 152 -41.01 1.31 8.70
C THR A 152 -42.08 1.08 9.77
N ALA A 153 -43.30 1.59 9.50
CA ALA A 153 -44.57 1.54 10.25
C ALA A 153 -44.73 2.66 11.29
N ASN A 154 -45.82 3.44 11.31
CA ASN A 154 -47.19 3.25 10.79
C ASN A 154 -47.79 4.61 10.38
#